data_AF-A0A496PBU9-F1
#
_entry.id   AF-A0A496PBU9-F1
#
_cell.length_a   1.000
_cell.length_b   1.000
_cell.length_c   1.000
_cell.angle_alpha   90.00
_cell.angle_beta   90.00
_cell.angle_gamma   90.00
#
_symmetry.space_group_name_H-M   'P 1'
#
loop_
_entity.id
_entity.type
_entity.pdbx_description
1 polymer ?
#
loop_
_entity_poly.entity_id
_entity_poly.type
_entity_poly.pdbx_seq_one_letter_code
_entity_poly.pdbx_strand_id
1 'polypeptide(L)' 'MSMGKEKSDLWMAISKASTTGFTILCSIGICMGLGYAFDHYVGTNPWGLLIGGIFGGFLGLYGVIRQCM' A
#
# COMPACT_ATOMS: atom_id res chain seq x y z
N MET A 1 -24.03 13.56 -27.07
CA MET A 1 -23.95 13.67 -25.59
C MET A 1 -23.08 12.56 -24.95
N SER A 2 -22.01 12.11 -25.62
CA SER A 2 -21.21 10.95 -25.18
C SER A 2 -19.87 11.30 -24.52
N MET A 3 -19.30 12.48 -24.82
CA MET A 3 -17.92 12.84 -24.43
C MET A 3 -17.75 13.22 -22.94
N GLY A 4 -18.83 13.63 -22.27
CA GLY A 4 -18.81 13.99 -20.84
C GLY A 4 -18.81 12.79 -19.89
N LYS A 5 -19.40 11.67 -20.30
CA LYS A 5 -19.40 10.42 -19.50
C LYS A 5 -18.00 9.80 -19.44
N GLU A 6 -17.32 9.72 -20.58
CA GLU A 6 -15.98 9.14 -20.64
C GLU A 6 -14.96 9.88 -19.76
N LYS A 7 -14.98 11.22 -19.75
CA LYS A 7 -14.14 12.00 -18.83
C LYS A 7 -14.49 11.71 -17.37
N SER A 8 -15.77 11.69 -17.00
CA SER A 8 -16.17 11.46 -15.60
C SER A 8 -15.81 10.05 -15.11
N ASP A 9 -15.92 9.04 -15.97
CA ASP A 9 -15.48 7.67 -15.67
C ASP A 9 -13.95 7.60 -15.52
N LEU A 10 -13.19 8.30 -16.37
CA LEU A 10 -11.73 8.42 -16.23
C LEU A 10 -11.32 9.10 -14.92
N TRP A 11 -11.93 10.23 -14.58
CA TRP A 11 -11.68 10.92 -13.31
C TRP A 11 -12.01 10.03 -12.12
N MET A 12 -13.14 9.30 -12.18
CA MET A 12 -13.54 8.37 -11.12
C MET A 12 -12.60 7.17 -11.00
N ALA A 13 -12.09 6.63 -12.12
CA ALA A 13 -11.09 5.58 -12.12
C ALA A 13 -9.76 6.05 -11.51
N ILE A 14 -9.32 7.26 -11.86
CA ILE A 14 -8.10 7.88 -11.32
C ILE A 14 -8.26 8.14 -9.81
N SER A 15 -9.41 8.63 -9.37
CA SER A 15 -9.71 8.83 -7.95
C SER A 15 -9.66 7.50 -7.19
N LYS A 16 -10.29 6.44 -7.71
CA LYS A 16 -10.26 5.11 -7.10
C LYS A 16 -8.83 4.56 -7.02
N ALA A 17 -8.09 4.60 -8.11
CA ALA A 17 -6.71 4.11 -8.15
C ALA A 17 -5.81 4.88 -7.16
N SER A 18 -5.96 6.20 -7.08
CA SER A 18 -5.20 7.06 -6.17
C SER A 18 -5.52 6.77 -4.71
N THR A 19 -6.81 6.66 -4.36
CA THR A 19 -7.24 6.35 -2.98
C THR A 19 -6.75 4.97 -2.55
N THR A 20 -6.93 3.95 -3.40
CA THR A 20 -6.42 2.59 -3.14
C THR A 20 -4.91 2.62 -2.94
N GLY A 21 -4.16 3.21 -3.88
CA GLY A 21 -2.70 3.38 -3.80
C GLY A 21 -2.24 4.03 -2.50
N PHE A 22 -2.93 5.09 -2.07
CA PHE A 22 -2.61 5.80 -0.83
C PHE A 22 -2.88 4.96 0.42
N THR A 23 -3.98 4.20 0.45
CA THR A 23 -4.28 3.26 1.55
C THR A 23 -3.17 2.20 1.70
N ILE A 24 -2.68 1.68 0.58
CA ILE A 24 -1.61 0.66 0.57
C ILE A 24 -0.29 1.27 1.00
N LEU A 25 0.02 2.47 0.52
CA LEU A 25 1.24 3.18 0.89
C LEU A 25 1.26 3.50 2.39
N CYS A 26 0.13 3.94 2.96
CA CYS A 26 -0.02 4.14 4.40
C CYS A 26 0.09 2.81 5.17
N SER A 27 -0.52 1.73 4.69
CA SER A 27 -0.44 0.40 5.31
C SER A 27 1.00 -0.12 5.35
N ILE A 28 1.71 -0.08 4.22
CA ILE A 28 3.12 -0.48 4.11
C ILE A 28 3.98 0.42 4.99
N GLY A 29 3.78 1.74 4.94
CA GLY A 29 4.54 2.70 5.72
C GLY A 29 4.40 2.48 7.23
N ILE A 30 3.19 2.22 7.74
CA ILE A 30 2.95 1.94 9.15
C ILE A 30 3.59 0.60 9.56
N CYS A 31 3.40 -0.44 8.74
CA CYS A 31 3.93 -1.78 9.03
C CYS A 31 5.48 -1.78 9.00
N MET A 32 6.07 -1.08 8.04
CA MET A 32 7.52 -0.93 7.88
C MET A 32 8.12 -0.03 8.97
N GLY A 33 7.42 1.03 9.38
CA GLY A 33 7.83 1.90 10.48
C GLY A 33 7.78 1.20 11.84
N LEU A 34 6.73 0.42 12.11
CA LEU A 34 6.65 -0.45 13.29
C LEU A 34 7.71 -1.54 13.26
N GLY A 35 7.96 -2.14 12.09
CA GLY A 35 9.05 -3.11 11.88
C GLY A 35 10.42 -2.51 12.18
N TYR A 36 10.69 -1.30 11.69
CA TYR A 36 11.94 -0.56 11.97
C TYR A 36 12.11 -0.28 13.46
N ALA A 37 11.05 0.21 14.13
CA ALA A 37 11.10 0.51 15.57
C ALA A 37 11.34 -0.76 16.41
N PHE A 38 10.72 -1.88 16.01
CA PHE A 38 10.90 -3.17 16.68
C PHE A 38 12.30 -3.75 16.45
N ASP A 39 12.82 -3.66 15.23
CA ASP A 39 14.18 -4.07 14.85
C ASP A 39 15.25 -3.26 15.61
N HIS A 40 15.04 -1.94 15.75
CA HIS A 40 15.90 -1.05 16.53
C HIS A 40 15.91 -1.40 18.03
N TYR A 41 14.79 -1.86 18.59
CA TYR A 41 14.68 -2.21 20.01
C TYR A 41 15.28 -3.58 20.34
N VAL A 42 15.24 -4.52 19.39
CA VAL A 42 15.74 -5.89 19.58
C VAL A 42 17.23 -6.00 19.23
N GLY A 43 17.83 -4.99 18.57
CA GLY A 43 19.28 -4.92 18.33
C GLY A 43 19.80 -6.06 17.43
N THR A 44 18.91 -6.75 16.72
CA THR A 44 19.27 -7.75 15.73
C THR A 44 19.44 -7.05 14.41
N ASN A 45 20.65 -7.15 13.84
CA ASN A 45 21.00 -6.81 12.46
C ASN A 45 19.83 -7.04 11.48
N PRO A 46 19.73 -6.26 10.38
CA PRO A 46 18.51 -5.68 9.77
C PRO A 46 17.54 -6.72 9.17
N TRP A 47 17.09 -7.69 9.96
CA TRP A 47 16.28 -8.82 9.55
C TRP A 47 14.80 -8.56 9.80
N GLY A 48 14.43 -7.90 10.90
CA GLY A 48 13.06 -7.47 11.17
C GLY A 48 12.59 -6.42 10.17
N LEU A 49 13.49 -5.54 9.71
CA LEU A 49 13.20 -4.63 8.61
C LEU A 49 12.99 -5.36 7.27
N LEU A 50 13.81 -6.37 6.99
CA LEU A 50 13.75 -7.16 5.75
C LEU A 50 12.48 -8.01 5.69
N ILE A 51 12.18 -8.71 6.78
CA ILE A 51 10.98 -9.54 6.92
C ILE A 51 9.74 -8.66 6.99
N GLY A 52 9.76 -7.56 7.75
CA GLY A 52 8.66 -6.61 7.85
C GLY A 52 8.39 -5.88 6.55
N GLY A 53 9.42 -5.55 5.76
CA GLY A 53 9.30 -4.97 4.43
C GLY A 53 8.75 -5.97 3.39
N ILE A 54 9.23 -7.22 3.41
CA ILE A 54 8.72 -8.29 2.52
C ILE A 54 7.27 -8.61 2.87
N PHE A 55 6.95 -8.87 4.14
CA PHE A 55 5.58 -9.18 4.56
C PHE A 55 4.65 -7.98 4.39
N GLY A 56 5.08 -6.77 4.78
CA GLY A 56 4.30 -5.55 4.60
C GLY A 56 4.03 -5.25 3.12
N GLY A 57 5.04 -5.42 2.27
CA GLY A 57 4.91 -5.32 0.81
C GLY A 57 3.96 -6.37 0.24
N PHE A 58 4.09 -7.64 0.65
CA PHE A 58 3.23 -8.74 0.18
C PHE A 58 1.79 -8.58 0.66
N LEU A 59 1.56 -8.24 1.93
CA LEU A 59 0.21 -7.98 2.48
C LEU A 59 -0.41 -6.73 1.84
N GLY A 60 0.39 -5.68 1.63
CA GLY A 60 -0.04 -4.46 0.93
C GLY A 60 -0.49 -4.76 -0.49
N LEU A 61 0.35 -5.48 -1.26
CA LEU A 61 0.05 -5.97 -2.61
C LEU A 61 -1.19 -6.87 -2.64
N TYR A 62 -1.30 -7.80 -1.69
CA TYR A 62 -2.45 -8.69 -1.56
C TYR A 62 -3.75 -7.93 -1.25
N GLY A 63 -3.66 -6.87 -0.43
CA GLY A 63 -4.78 -5.96 -0.17
C GLY A 63 -5.26 -5.24 -1.42
N VAL A 64 -4.36 -4.77 -2.29
CA VAL A 64 -4.71 -4.15 -3.58
C VAL A 64 -5.40 -5.13 -4.48
N ILE A 65 -4.81 -6.32 -4.63
CA ILE A 65 -5.33 -7.36 -5.53
C ILE A 65 -6.73 -7.75 -5.09
N ARG A 66 -6.96 -7.87 -3.78
CA ARG A 66 -8.29 -8.14 -3.22
C ARG A 66 -9.26 -6.95 -3.28
N GLN A 67 -8.78 -5.72 -3.43
CA GLN A 67 -9.64 -4.54 -3.65
C GLN A 67 -9.93 -4.29 -5.13
N CYS A 68 -9.04 -4.73 -6.03
CA CYS A 68 -9.20 -4.65 -7.48
C CYS A 68 -9.97 -5.83 -8.09
N MET A 69 -9.95 -7.00 -7.44
CA MET A 69 -10.73 -8.19 -7.80
C MET A 69 -12.08 -8.17 -7.10
#